data_AF-A0A949EL59-F1
#
_entry.id   AF-A0A949EL59-F1
#
_cell.length_a   1.000
_cell.length_b   1.000
_cell.length_c   1.000
_cell.angle_alpha   90.00
_cell.angle_beta   90.00
_cell.angle_gamma   90.00
#
_symmetry.space_group_name_H-M   'P 1'
#
loop_
_entity.id
_entity.type
_entity.pdbx_description
1 polymer ?
#
loop_
_entity_poly.entity_id
_entity_poly.type
_entity_poly.pdbx_seq_one_letter_code
_entity_poly.pdbx_strand_id
1 'polypeptide(L)' 'MKEIEVEAKTTEEAIAIALKKLGVRRGEVEVKILNEEAKGLFELEGSKRAKVKVRIKGK' A
#
# COMPACT_ATOMS: atom_id res chain seq x y z
N MET A 1 -2.78 7.57 17.05
CA MET A 1 -2.69 7.77 15.59
C MET A 1 -3.27 6.54 14.91
N LYS A 2 -4.07 6.69 13.84
CA LYS A 2 -4.63 5.54 13.09
C LYS A 2 -3.62 5.07 12.04
N GLU A 3 -3.45 3.76 11.93
CA GLU A 3 -2.65 3.10 10.89
C GLU A 3 -3.36 1.85 10.38
N ILE A 4 -3.14 1.52 9.11
CA ILE A 4 -3.66 0.31 8.46
C ILE A 4 -2.59 -0.34 7.57
N GLU A 5 -2.71 -1.65 7.39
CA GLU A 5 -1.92 -2.40 6.43
C GLU A 5 -2.82 -2.90 5.31
N VAL A 6 -2.35 -2.77 4.08
CA VAL A 6 -3.11 -3.15 2.88
C VAL A 6 -2.21 -3.93 1.94
N GLU A 7 -2.75 -5.04 1.43
CA GLU A 7 -2.11 -5.89 0.43
C GLU A 7 -2.89 -5.81 -0.89
N ALA A 8 -2.18 -5.61 -1.99
CA ALA A 8 -2.77 -5.55 -3.32
C ALA A 8 -1.82 -6.11 -4.38
N LYS A 9 -2.25 -6.15 -5.64
CA LYS A 9 -1.41 -6.65 -6.74
C LYS A 9 -0.18 -5.77 -6.94
N THR A 10 -0.33 -4.46 -6.80
CA THR A 10 0.76 -3.48 -6.94
C THR A 10 0.80 -2.53 -5.74
N THR A 11 1.96 -1.94 -5.49
CA THR A 11 2.16 -0.96 -4.41
C THR A 11 1.23 0.24 -4.58
N GLU A 12 1.03 0.72 -5.80
CA GLU A 12 0.12 1.83 -6.08
C GLU A 12 -1.33 1.50 -5.72
N GLU A 13 -1.79 0.30 -6.06
CA GLU A 13 -3.15 -0.17 -5.77
C GLU A 13 -3.36 -0.30 -4.25
N ALA A 14 -2.36 -0.83 -3.54
CA ALA A 14 -2.39 -0.96 -2.10
C ALA A 14 -2.48 0.41 -1.40
N ILE A 15 -1.74 1.40 -1.91
CA ILE A 15 -1.77 2.77 -1.38
C ILE A 15 -3.12 3.43 -1.66
N ALA A 16 -3.66 3.29 -2.86
CA ALA A 16 -4.96 3.86 -3.21
C ALA A 16 -6.09 3.30 -2.33
N ILE A 17 -6.10 1.99 -2.11
CA ILE A 17 -7.05 1.32 -1.20
C ILE A 17 -6.88 1.82 0.23
N ALA A 18 -5.64 1.98 0.69
CA ALA A 18 -5.36 2.45 2.05
C ALA A 18 -5.85 3.90 2.27
N LEU A 19 -5.57 4.81 1.34
CA LEU A 19 -6.05 6.19 1.39
C LEU A 19 -7.58 6.25 1.40
N LYS A 20 -8.23 5.45 0.55
CA LYS A 20 -9.70 5.36 0.48
C LYS A 20 -10.31 4.84 1.78
N LYS A 21 -9.71 3.81 2.40
CA LYS A 21 -10.15 3.25 3.70
C LYS A 21 -9.99 4.24 4.85
N LEU A 22 -8.92 5.04 4.82
CA LEU A 22 -8.66 6.05 5.85
C LEU A 22 -9.44 7.36 5.61
N GLY A 23 -9.91 7.61 4.38
CA GLY A 23 -10.65 8.82 4.01
C GLY A 23 -9.77 10.08 4.01
N VAL A 24 -8.47 9.93 3.75
CA VAL A 24 -7.46 11.00 3.83
C VAL A 24 -6.64 11.08 2.54
N ARG A 25 -5.95 12.20 2.34
CA ARG A 25 -5.08 12.41 1.18
C ARG A 25 -3.67 11.89 1.46
N ARG A 26 -2.91 11.63 0.38
CA ARG A 26 -1.53 11.12 0.49
C ARG A 26 -0.57 12.05 1.25
N GLY A 27 -0.83 13.36 1.25
CA GLY A 27 -0.06 14.32 2.02
C GLY A 27 -0.25 14.22 3.54
N GLU A 28 -1.38 13.68 3.98
CA GLU A 28 -1.79 13.57 5.39
C GLU A 28 -1.37 12.24 6.02
N VAL A 29 -0.68 11.38 5.27
CA VAL A 29 -0.26 10.06 5.71
C VAL A 29 1.22 9.84 5.47
N GLU A 30 1.79 8.96 6.27
CA GLU A 30 3.06 8.31 6.04
C GLU A 30 2.79 6.92 5.42
N VAL A 31 3.44 6.64 4.29
CA VAL A 31 3.32 5.37 3.58
C VAL A 31 4.65 4.63 3.71
N LYS A 32 4.60 3.41 4.21
CA LYS A 32 5.75 2.51 4.33
C LYS A 32 5.48 1.25 3.52
N ILE A 33 6.35 0.95 2.57
CA ILE A 33 6.25 -0.28 1.78
C ILE A 33 6.87 -1.41 2.63
N LEU A 34 6.06 -2.42 2.96
CA LEU A 34 6.51 -3.59 3.71
C LEU A 34 6.95 -4.72 2.77
N ASN A 35 6.36 -4.79 1.58
CA ASN A 35 6.70 -5.75 0.56
C ASN A 35 6.42 -5.13 -0.82
N GLU A 36 7.42 -5.11 -1.69
CA GLU A 36 7.26 -4.66 -3.07
C GLU A 36 6.66 -5.77 -3.95
N GLU A 37 5.85 -5.40 -4.93
CA GLU A 37 5.39 -6.37 -5.93
C GLU A 37 6.57 -6.92 -6.73
N ALA A 38 6.54 -8.23 -7.01
CA ALA A 38 7.52 -8.83 -7.90
C ALA A 38 7.20 -8.42 -9.36
N LYS A 39 7.96 -7.45 -9.89
CA LYS A 39 7.93 -7.08 -11.32
C LYS A 39 8.80 -8.06 -12.12
N GLY A 40 8.29 -9.26 -12.36
CA GLY A 40 8.96 -10.28 -13.18
C GLY A 40 8.46 -10.26 -14.62
N LEU A 41 9.39 -10.36 -15.58
CA LEU A 41 9.16 -10.39 -17.05
C LEU A 41 8.37 -11.61 -17.56
N PHE A 42 7.92 -12.48 -16.66
CA PHE A 42 7.01 -13.57 -16.96
C PHE A 42 5.89 -13.51 -15.94
N GLU A 43 4.66 -13.31 -16.41
CA GLU A 43 3.41 -13.33 -15.66
C GLU A 43 3.12 -14.75 -15.14
N LEU A 44 4.07 -15.37 -14.43
CA LEU A 44 3.87 -16.63 -13.75
C LEU A 44 2.87 -16.39 -12.62
N GLU A 45 1.82 -17.19 -12.65
CA GLU A 45 0.66 -17.26 -11.77
C GLU A 45 1.07 -17.43 -10.29
N GLY A 46 1.58 -16.35 -9.69
CA GLY A 46 2.22 -16.40 -8.37
C GLY A 46 2.91 -15.12 -7.95
N SER A 47 2.64 -13.98 -8.62
CA SER A 47 3.28 -12.71 -8.33
C SER A 47 3.09 -12.32 -6.86
N LYS A 48 4.21 -12.15 -6.14
CA LYS A 48 4.23 -11.73 -4.74
C LYS A 48 3.47 -10.40 -4.62
N ARG A 49 2.41 -10.38 -3.81
CA ARG A 49 1.57 -9.19 -3.61
C ARG A 49 2.35 -8.08 -2.91
N ALA A 50 2.08 -6.84 -3.32
CA ALA A 50 2.58 -5.67 -2.62
C ALA A 50 1.87 -5.49 -1.28
N LYS A 51 2.61 -5.14 -0.24
CA LYS A 51 2.09 -4.82 1.08
C LYS A 51 2.59 -3.45 1.49
N VAL A 52 1.66 -2.59 1.90
CA VAL A 52 1.96 -1.25 2.39
C VAL A 52 1.31 -1.00 3.74
N LYS A 53 1.98 -0.21 4.55
CA LYS A 53 1.49 0.29 5.83
C LYS A 53 1.30 1.80 5.73
N VAL A 54 0.10 2.27 6.01
CA VAL A 54 -0.26 3.68 5.92
C VAL A 54 -0.68 4.18 7.29
N ARG A 55 -0.03 5.24 7.76
CA ARG A 55 -0.29 5.86 9.07
C ARG A 55 -0.67 7.32 8.86
N ILE A 56 -1.72 7.79 9.54
CA ILE A 56 -2.09 9.20 9.51
C ILE A 56 -1.03 10.00 10.27
N LYS A 57 -0.48 11.03 9.61
CA LYS A 57 0.37 12.04 10.26
C LYS A 57 -0.54 12.81 11.20
N GLY A 58 -0.38 12.58 12.51
CA GLY A 58 -1.04 13.44 13.49
C GLY A 58 -0.48 14.85 13.39
N LYS A 59 -1.33 15.84 13.66
CA LYS A 59 -0.87 17.19 13.99
C LYS A 59 -0.01 17.17 15.23
#